data_AF-A0A2K8M571-F1
#
_entry.id   AF-A0A2K8M571-F1
#
_cell.length_a   1.000
_cell.length_b   1.000
_cell.length_c   1.000
_cell.angle_alpha   90.00
_cell.angle_beta   90.00
_cell.angle_gamma   90.00
#
_symmetry.space_group_name_H-M   'P 1'
#
loop_
_entity.id
_entity.type
_entity.pdbx_description
1 polymer ?
#
loop_
_entity_poly.entity_id
_entity_poly.type
_entity_poly.pdbx_seq_one_letter_code
_entity_poly.pdbx_strand_id
1 'polypeptide(L)'
;MTESARKATLHTNQGDIHVNLLPDHAPKTVANFVGLATGSKEYTQPNAKGGNSGPFYDGSIFHRVIDGFMIQGGDPTGTGRGGPGYKFGDEFHPELQFSKPYLLAMANAGPGTNGSQFFITVAPTSHLNFRHTIFGEVADQESRNVVDAIATTATGPADRPLSDVVIEKITVED
;
A
#
# COMPACT_ATOMS: atom_id res chain seq x y z
N MET A 1 -23.05 -12.87 2.03
CA MET A 1 -21.85 -12.64 2.85
C MET A 1 -20.72 -12.49 1.86
N THR A 2 -20.21 -11.27 1.66
CA THR A 2 -19.07 -11.05 0.76
C THR A 2 -17.84 -11.62 1.46
N GLU A 3 -17.26 -12.69 0.92
CA GLU A 3 -15.93 -13.15 1.30
C GLU A 3 -15.01 -11.93 1.31
N SER A 4 -14.45 -11.63 2.48
CA SER A 4 -13.52 -10.51 2.63
C SER A 4 -12.16 -11.07 2.33
N ALA A 5 -11.63 -10.74 1.15
CA ALA A 5 -10.33 -11.20 0.72
C ALA A 5 -9.27 -11.06 1.82
N ARG A 6 -8.55 -12.14 2.07
CA ARG A 6 -7.58 -12.24 3.17
C ARG A 6 -6.15 -12.16 2.70
N LYS A 7 -5.91 -12.22 1.39
CA LYS A 7 -4.58 -12.17 0.81
C LYS A 7 -4.54 -11.28 -0.42
N ALA A 8 -3.40 -10.65 -0.64
CA ALA A 8 -3.09 -10.03 -1.91
C ALA A 8 -1.62 -10.27 -2.28
N THR A 9 -1.33 -10.27 -3.57
CA THR A 9 0.02 -10.36 -4.11
C THR A 9 0.28 -9.13 -4.96
N LEU A 10 1.27 -8.32 -4.59
CA LEU A 10 1.75 -7.22 -5.40
C LEU A 10 2.83 -7.79 -6.32
N HIS A 11 2.52 -7.91 -7.61
CA HIS A 11 3.50 -8.30 -8.62
C HIS A 11 4.31 -7.06 -8.98
N THR A 12 5.59 -7.02 -8.61
CA THR A 12 6.47 -5.89 -8.90
C THR A 12 7.59 -6.29 -9.85
N ASN A 13 8.20 -5.32 -10.53
CA ASN A 13 9.40 -5.55 -11.33
C ASN A 13 10.64 -5.96 -10.51
N GLN A 14 10.53 -6.03 -9.17
CA GLN A 14 11.56 -6.52 -8.25
C GLN A 14 11.21 -7.88 -7.63
N GLY A 15 10.04 -8.44 -7.95
CA GLY A 15 9.52 -9.68 -7.37
C GLY A 15 8.12 -9.54 -6.77
N ASP A 16 7.55 -10.66 -6.36
CA ASP A 16 6.22 -10.71 -5.74
C ASP A 16 6.29 -10.36 -4.25
N ILE A 17 5.29 -9.62 -3.76
CA ILE A 17 5.10 -9.34 -2.33
C ILE A 17 3.73 -9.86 -1.93
N HIS A 18 3.71 -11.00 -1.24
CA HIS A 18 2.51 -11.56 -0.65
C HIS A 18 2.18 -10.84 0.67
N VAL A 19 0.93 -10.43 0.84
CA VAL A 19 0.43 -9.78 2.05
C VAL A 19 -0.83 -10.47 2.55
N ASN A 20 -0.88 -10.70 3.86
CA ASN A 20 -2.10 -11.07 4.57
C ASN A 20 -2.84 -9.78 4.92
N LEU A 21 -4.11 -9.69 4.55
CA LEU A 21 -4.99 -8.56 4.83
C LEU A 21 -5.77 -8.81 6.13
N LEU A 22 -6.17 -7.73 6.81
CA LEU A 22 -6.83 -7.77 8.12
C LEU A 22 -8.26 -7.22 8.05
N PRO A 23 -9.19 -7.86 7.33
CA PRO A 23 -10.55 -7.33 7.14
C PRO A 23 -11.36 -7.27 8.44
N ASP A 24 -11.04 -8.11 9.44
CA ASP A 24 -11.71 -8.09 10.74
C ASP A 24 -11.29 -6.88 11.59
N HIS A 25 -10.10 -6.32 11.34
CA HIS A 25 -9.54 -5.18 12.06
C HIS A 25 -9.74 -3.84 11.33
N ALA A 26 -9.66 -3.85 9.99
CA ALA A 26 -9.75 -2.65 9.14
C ALA A 26 -10.65 -2.91 7.90
N PRO A 27 -11.96 -3.20 8.09
CA PRO A 27 -12.84 -3.68 7.03
C PRO A 27 -13.00 -2.69 5.86
N LYS A 28 -13.14 -1.38 6.13
CA LYS A 28 -13.30 -0.40 5.05
C LYS A 28 -12.01 -0.20 4.28
N THR A 29 -10.88 -0.24 4.96
CA THR A 29 -9.55 -0.06 4.38
C THR A 29 -9.19 -1.24 3.50
N VAL A 30 -9.42 -2.47 3.97
CA VAL A 30 -9.23 -3.69 3.17
C VAL A 30 -10.17 -3.69 1.96
N ALA A 31 -11.47 -3.40 2.15
CA ALA A 31 -12.41 -3.32 1.03
C ALA A 31 -12.05 -2.23 0.01
N ASN A 32 -11.50 -1.10 0.47
CA ASN A 32 -10.98 -0.05 -0.39
C ASN A 32 -9.77 -0.53 -1.21
N PHE A 33 -8.77 -1.11 -0.55
CA PHE A 33 -7.56 -1.62 -1.19
C PHE A 33 -7.89 -2.69 -2.23
N VAL A 34 -8.68 -3.70 -1.85
CA VAL A 34 -9.12 -4.80 -2.73
C VAL A 34 -9.96 -4.27 -3.90
N GLY A 35 -10.87 -3.35 -3.64
CA GLY A 35 -11.72 -2.78 -4.67
C GLY A 35 -10.92 -1.98 -5.71
N LEU A 36 -9.92 -1.22 -5.26
CA LEU A 36 -9.00 -0.51 -6.16
C LEU A 36 -8.07 -1.48 -6.91
N ALA A 37 -7.54 -2.51 -6.24
CA ALA A 37 -6.69 -3.52 -6.86
C ALA A 37 -7.41 -4.29 -7.98
N THR A 38 -8.68 -4.65 -7.76
CA THR A 38 -9.51 -5.39 -8.73
C THR A 38 -10.18 -4.49 -9.77
N GLY A 39 -10.21 -3.17 -9.54
CA GLY A 39 -10.95 -2.23 -10.37
C GLY A 39 -12.47 -2.24 -10.16
N SER A 40 -12.96 -2.88 -9.08
CA SER A 40 -14.39 -2.92 -8.74
C SER A 40 -14.85 -1.69 -7.94
N LYS A 41 -13.92 -0.94 -7.34
CA LYS A 41 -14.21 0.31 -6.64
C LYS A 41 -14.29 1.47 -7.62
N GLU A 42 -15.37 2.24 -7.54
CA GLU A 42 -15.46 3.50 -8.28
C GLU A 42 -14.40 4.48 -7.80
N TYR A 43 -13.75 5.16 -8.75
CA TYR A 43 -12.79 6.22 -8.52
C TYR A 43 -12.99 7.31 -9.59
N THR A 44 -12.66 8.56 -9.27
CA THR A 44 -12.91 9.71 -10.15
C THR A 44 -11.65 10.31 -10.78
N GLN A 45 -10.48 9.86 -10.33
CA GLN A 45 -9.19 10.24 -10.90
C GLN A 45 -8.66 9.10 -11.77
N PRO A 46 -7.90 9.39 -12.85
CA PRO A 46 -7.30 8.34 -13.66
C PRO A 46 -6.46 7.38 -12.81
N ASN A 47 -6.50 6.08 -13.14
CA ASN A 47 -5.61 5.07 -12.57
C ASN A 47 -4.16 5.29 -13.04
N ALA A 48 -3.24 4.46 -12.56
CA ALA A 48 -1.82 4.60 -12.88
C ALA A 48 -1.46 4.40 -14.37
N LYS A 49 -2.37 3.82 -15.18
CA LYS A 49 -2.26 3.72 -16.64
C LYS A 49 -2.97 4.87 -17.38
N GLY A 50 -3.54 5.84 -16.66
CA GLY A 50 -4.28 6.98 -17.23
C GLY A 50 -5.73 6.67 -17.62
N GLY A 51 -6.27 5.51 -17.25
CA GLY A 51 -7.64 5.09 -17.55
C GLY A 51 -8.64 5.45 -16.45
N ASN A 52 -9.92 5.60 -16.81
CA ASN A 52 -11.01 5.92 -15.89
C ASN A 52 -11.75 4.68 -15.33
N SER A 53 -11.28 3.47 -15.66
CA SER A 53 -11.81 2.20 -15.16
C SER A 53 -10.73 1.11 -15.17
N GLY A 54 -11.00 0.00 -14.47
CA GLY A 54 -10.08 -1.13 -14.35
C GLY A 54 -9.18 -1.07 -13.10
N PRO A 55 -8.21 -1.99 -12.98
CA PRO A 55 -7.29 -2.05 -11.84
C PRO A 55 -6.57 -0.72 -11.61
N PHE A 56 -6.70 -0.17 -10.41
CA PHE A 56 -6.23 1.18 -10.10
C PHE A 56 -4.71 1.26 -9.93
N TYR A 57 -4.11 0.21 -9.36
CA TYR A 57 -2.69 0.18 -8.98
C TYR A 57 -1.75 -0.32 -10.08
N ASP A 58 -2.25 -0.94 -11.14
CA ASP A 58 -1.40 -1.46 -12.21
C ASP A 58 -0.59 -0.35 -12.88
N GLY A 59 0.73 -0.47 -12.86
CA GLY A 59 1.66 0.55 -13.36
C GLY A 59 2.00 1.65 -12.35
N SER A 60 1.42 1.62 -11.14
CA SER A 60 1.82 2.55 -10.08
C SER A 60 3.21 2.19 -9.55
N ILE A 61 3.86 3.16 -8.91
CA ILE A 61 5.24 3.00 -8.42
C ILE A 61 5.34 3.19 -6.92
N PHE A 62 6.40 2.64 -6.33
CA PHE A 62 6.89 3.09 -5.04
C PHE A 62 7.66 4.40 -5.23
N HIS A 63 6.95 5.52 -5.11
CA HIS A 63 7.49 6.85 -5.39
C HIS A 63 8.35 7.42 -4.26
N ARG A 64 8.35 6.78 -3.08
CA ARG A 64 9.13 7.20 -1.92
C ARG A 64 9.63 5.98 -1.13
N VAL A 65 10.93 5.87 -0.95
CA VAL A 65 11.62 4.75 -0.30
C VAL A 65 12.63 5.31 0.69
N ILE A 66 12.53 4.90 1.95
CA ILE A 66 13.47 5.33 3.00
C ILE A 66 13.99 4.10 3.72
N ASP A 67 15.28 3.85 3.56
CA ASP A 67 15.99 2.76 4.25
C ASP A 67 15.82 2.88 5.77
N GLY A 68 15.55 1.74 6.41
CA GLY A 68 15.26 1.67 7.84
C GLY A 68 13.91 2.29 8.26
N PHE A 69 13.03 2.65 7.31
CA PHE A 69 11.71 3.21 7.62
C PHE A 69 10.58 2.51 6.86
N MET A 70 10.42 2.76 5.56
CA MET A 70 9.29 2.24 4.77
C MET A 70 9.47 2.39 3.25
N ILE A 71 8.63 1.67 2.50
CA ILE A 71 8.40 1.85 1.06
C ILE A 71 6.95 2.33 0.83
N GLN A 72 6.74 3.43 0.13
CA GLN A 72 5.41 4.05 -0.08
C GLN A 72 5.04 4.10 -1.57
N GLY A 73 3.82 3.67 -1.87
CA GLY A 73 3.27 3.57 -3.23
C GLY A 73 1.76 3.87 -3.27
N GLY A 74 1.10 3.46 -4.36
CA GLY A 74 -0.35 3.58 -4.52
C GLY A 74 -0.86 4.96 -4.97
N ASP A 75 0.03 5.87 -5.38
CA ASP A 75 -0.34 7.11 -6.07
C ASP A 75 -0.36 6.85 -7.59
N PRO A 76 -1.51 7.04 -8.29
CA PRO A 76 -1.60 6.84 -9.74
C PRO A 76 -0.71 7.82 -10.54
N THR A 77 -0.36 8.96 -9.96
CA THR A 77 0.51 9.96 -10.59
C THR A 77 1.99 9.76 -10.28
N GLY A 78 2.31 8.93 -9.27
CA GLY A 78 3.68 8.73 -8.80
C GLY A 78 4.33 9.96 -8.17
N THR A 79 3.55 10.97 -7.75
CA THR A 79 4.08 12.25 -7.21
C THR A 79 4.03 12.36 -5.68
N GLY A 80 3.34 11.44 -5.03
CA GLY A 80 2.98 11.48 -3.61
C GLY A 80 1.77 12.36 -3.29
N ARG A 81 1.12 12.97 -4.29
CA ARG A 81 -0.01 13.90 -4.11
C ARG A 81 -1.33 13.41 -4.68
N GLY A 82 -1.29 12.37 -5.52
CA GLY A 82 -2.50 11.82 -6.13
C GLY A 82 -3.25 10.86 -5.20
N GLY A 83 -4.38 10.38 -5.71
CA GLY A 83 -5.28 9.48 -5.01
C GLY A 83 -6.49 9.13 -5.89
N PRO A 84 -7.47 8.40 -5.35
CA PRO A 84 -8.60 7.86 -6.13
C PRO A 84 -9.73 8.88 -6.35
N GLY A 85 -9.52 10.13 -5.92
CA GLY A 85 -10.51 11.22 -6.02
C GLY A 85 -11.50 11.29 -4.86
N TYR A 86 -11.25 10.56 -3.77
CA TYR A 86 -12.01 10.63 -2.54
C TYR A 86 -11.10 10.43 -1.32
N LYS A 87 -11.66 10.67 -0.14
CA LYS A 87 -11.04 10.44 1.16
C LYS A 87 -11.96 9.61 2.06
N PHE A 88 -11.39 8.82 2.96
CA PHE A 88 -12.15 8.09 3.98
C PHE A 88 -11.44 8.07 5.34
N GLY A 89 -12.22 7.71 6.37
CA GLY A 89 -11.81 7.68 7.77
C GLY A 89 -10.72 6.65 8.10
N ASP A 90 -10.06 6.83 9.24
CA ASP A 90 -9.10 5.87 9.79
C ASP A 90 -9.79 4.72 10.54
N GLU A 91 -9.15 3.54 10.58
CA GLU A 91 -9.61 2.35 11.31
C GLU A 91 -8.50 1.80 12.22
N PHE A 92 -8.35 2.41 13.41
CA PHE A 92 -7.35 1.94 14.37
C PHE A 92 -7.89 0.79 15.23
N HIS A 93 -7.05 -0.21 15.50
CA HIS A 93 -7.37 -1.32 16.39
C HIS A 93 -6.31 -1.44 17.49
N PRO A 94 -6.68 -1.67 18.78
CA PRO A 94 -5.72 -1.71 19.90
C PRO A 94 -4.65 -2.81 19.77
N GLU A 95 -4.96 -3.89 19.07
CA GLU A 95 -4.04 -5.01 18.80
C GLU A 95 -3.03 -4.71 17.68
N LEU A 96 -3.28 -3.67 16.86
CA LEU A 96 -2.42 -3.33 15.73
C LEU A 96 -1.55 -2.13 16.07
N GLN A 97 -0.24 -2.37 16.15
CA GLN A 97 0.76 -1.36 16.47
C GLN A 97 1.99 -1.55 15.56
N PHE A 98 2.68 -0.46 15.26
CA PHE A 98 3.93 -0.44 14.51
C PHE A 98 5.13 -0.87 15.37
N SER A 99 5.03 -2.03 16.00
CA SER A 99 6.04 -2.63 16.89
C SER A 99 7.03 -3.53 16.16
N LYS A 100 6.77 -3.84 14.89
CA LYS A 100 7.58 -4.74 14.04
C LYS A 100 7.63 -4.23 12.59
N PRO A 101 8.63 -4.67 11.78
CA PRO A 101 8.66 -4.40 10.35
C PRO A 101 7.55 -5.15 9.60
N TYR A 102 7.44 -4.84 8.30
CA TYR A 102 6.61 -5.50 7.30
C TYR A 102 5.10 -5.36 7.48
N LEU A 103 4.68 -4.24 8.08
CA LEU A 103 3.27 -3.89 8.24
C LEU A 103 2.81 -3.03 7.07
N LEU A 104 1.68 -3.42 6.47
CA LEU A 104 1.00 -2.68 5.40
C LEU A 104 0.01 -1.69 6.03
N ALA A 105 0.17 -0.41 5.71
CA ALA A 105 -0.64 0.66 6.28
C ALA A 105 -0.97 1.78 5.29
N MET A 106 -2.04 2.53 5.57
CA MET A 106 -2.45 3.67 4.73
C MET A 106 -1.55 4.88 4.96
N ALA A 107 -1.06 5.47 3.87
CA ALA A 107 -0.49 6.81 3.89
C ALA A 107 -1.62 7.85 3.91
N ASN A 108 -1.44 8.94 4.65
CA ASN A 108 -2.43 10.01 4.76
C ASN A 108 -1.74 11.37 5.02
N ALA A 109 -2.52 12.45 4.90
CA ALA A 109 -2.12 13.82 5.19
C ALA A 109 -2.80 14.36 6.47
N GLY A 110 -3.02 13.48 7.46
CA GLY A 110 -3.76 13.76 8.68
C GLY A 110 -5.08 12.98 8.78
N PRO A 111 -5.83 13.14 9.90
CA PRO A 111 -7.01 12.33 10.20
C PRO A 111 -8.05 12.35 9.07
N GLY A 112 -8.57 11.19 8.71
CA GLY A 112 -9.64 11.03 7.72
C GLY A 112 -9.25 11.39 6.28
N THR A 113 -7.98 11.27 5.93
CA THR A 113 -7.48 11.57 4.58
C THR A 113 -6.92 10.35 3.85
N ASN A 114 -7.31 9.13 4.27
CA ASN A 114 -6.95 7.91 3.55
C ASN A 114 -7.54 7.94 2.13
N GLY A 115 -6.77 7.45 1.16
CA GLY A 115 -7.16 7.38 -0.24
C GLY A 115 -6.73 6.07 -0.88
N SER A 116 -5.72 6.11 -1.74
CA SER A 116 -5.14 4.91 -2.38
C SER A 116 -3.69 4.66 -1.97
N GLN A 117 -3.01 5.66 -1.42
CA GLN A 117 -1.61 5.52 -1.06
C GLN A 117 -1.45 4.65 0.19
N PHE A 118 -0.49 3.74 0.13
CA PHE A 118 -0.12 2.85 1.21
C PHE A 118 1.38 2.77 1.35
N PHE A 119 1.85 2.22 2.46
CA PHE A 119 3.26 1.92 2.68
C PHE A 119 3.44 0.58 3.39
N ILE A 120 4.62 -0.01 3.22
CA ILE A 120 5.06 -1.19 3.97
C ILE A 120 6.26 -0.76 4.83
N THR A 121 6.21 -1.00 6.13
CA THR A 121 7.32 -0.69 7.03
C THR A 121 8.48 -1.68 6.86
N VAL A 122 9.72 -1.22 7.10
CA VAL A 122 10.91 -2.09 7.18
C VAL A 122 11.61 -2.01 8.55
N ALA A 123 11.04 -1.23 9.47
CA ALA A 123 11.45 -1.17 10.87
C ALA A 123 10.23 -0.88 11.78
N PRO A 124 10.35 -1.07 13.10
CA PRO A 124 9.36 -0.56 14.05
C PRO A 124 9.22 0.97 13.98
N THR A 125 7.99 1.46 13.90
CA THR A 125 7.66 2.89 13.68
C THR A 125 6.57 3.36 14.64
N SER A 126 6.77 3.15 15.94
CA SER A 126 5.77 3.42 16.99
C SER A 126 5.19 4.85 17.01
N HIS A 127 5.91 5.84 16.48
CA HIS A 127 5.43 7.21 16.32
C HIS A 127 4.26 7.35 15.32
N LEU A 128 4.02 6.33 14.48
CA LEU A 128 2.90 6.23 13.53
C LEU A 128 1.65 5.58 14.14
N ASN A 129 1.74 5.04 15.36
CA ASN A 129 0.60 4.42 16.06
C ASN A 129 -0.57 5.40 16.17
N PHE A 130 -1.78 4.91 15.86
CA PHE A 130 -3.02 5.70 15.88
C PHE A 130 -2.99 6.96 14.99
N ARG A 131 -2.12 6.96 13.98
CA ARG A 131 -2.05 7.97 12.92
C ARG A 131 -2.26 7.37 11.53
N HIS A 132 -1.85 6.12 11.35
CA HIS A 132 -1.99 5.37 10.11
C HIS A 132 -2.72 4.06 10.36
N THR A 133 -3.66 3.73 9.50
CA THR A 133 -4.43 2.48 9.58
C THR A 133 -3.56 1.32 9.11
N ILE A 134 -3.24 0.38 10.01
CA ILE A 134 -2.63 -0.91 9.64
C ILE A 134 -3.75 -1.81 9.13
N PHE A 135 -3.57 -2.39 7.95
CA PHE A 135 -4.58 -3.24 7.32
C PHE A 135 -4.02 -4.53 6.70
N GLY A 136 -2.73 -4.79 6.89
CA GLY A 136 -2.10 -6.04 6.47
C GLY A 136 -0.67 -6.22 6.97
N GLU A 137 -0.09 -7.36 6.63
CA GLU A 137 1.29 -7.74 6.96
C GLU A 137 1.88 -8.60 5.83
N VAL A 138 3.16 -8.43 5.51
CA VAL A 138 3.86 -9.29 4.52
C VAL A 138 3.90 -10.74 5.01
N ALA A 139 3.47 -11.66 4.15
CA ALA A 139 3.08 -13.02 4.52
C ALA A 139 4.25 -13.97 4.79
N ASP A 140 5.35 -13.83 4.05
CA ASP A 140 6.46 -14.80 4.05
C ASP A 140 7.84 -14.14 3.90
N GLN A 141 8.89 -14.93 4.08
CA GLN A 141 10.27 -14.46 4.06
C GLN A 141 10.75 -14.04 2.66
N GLU A 142 10.26 -14.68 1.60
CA GLU A 142 10.63 -14.34 0.23
C GLU A 142 10.14 -12.93 -0.11
N SER A 143 8.88 -12.65 0.20
CA SER A 143 8.25 -11.34 0.07
C SER A 143 8.99 -10.28 0.91
N ARG A 144 9.41 -10.62 2.15
CA ARG A 144 10.21 -9.71 2.99
C ARG A 144 11.55 -9.36 2.35
N ASN A 145 12.23 -10.34 1.74
CA ASN A 145 13.49 -10.09 1.03
C ASN A 145 13.28 -9.13 -0.15
N VAL A 146 12.15 -9.24 -0.87
CA VAL A 146 11.79 -8.28 -1.93
C VAL A 146 11.55 -6.89 -1.36
N VAL A 147 10.80 -6.77 -0.26
CA VAL A 147 10.60 -5.49 0.44
C VAL A 147 11.93 -4.86 0.87
N ASP A 148 12.85 -5.65 1.44
CA ASP A 148 14.16 -5.17 1.87
C ASP A 148 15.06 -4.74 0.69
N ALA A 149 14.99 -5.46 -0.43
CA ALA A 149 15.69 -5.10 -1.66
C ALA A 149 15.16 -3.79 -2.25
N ILE A 150 13.84 -3.58 -2.21
CA ILE A 150 13.23 -2.30 -2.63
C ILE A 150 13.67 -1.19 -1.66
N ALA A 151 13.61 -1.43 -0.35
CA ALA A 151 13.89 -0.43 0.68
C ALA A 151 15.34 0.09 0.68
N THR A 152 16.27 -0.68 0.13
CA THR A 152 17.70 -0.36 0.05
C THR A 152 18.14 0.11 -1.34
N THR A 153 17.19 0.32 -2.27
CA THR A 153 17.50 0.85 -3.61
C THR A 153 18.06 2.28 -3.55
N ALA A 154 18.86 2.65 -4.56
CA ALA A 154 19.39 4.00 -4.64
C ALA A 154 18.27 5.02 -4.88
N THR A 155 18.23 6.07 -4.05
CA THR A 155 17.23 7.14 -4.13
C THR A 155 17.84 8.49 -4.51
N GLY A 156 17.10 9.27 -5.28
CA GLY A 156 17.37 10.67 -5.57
C GLY A 156 16.65 11.62 -4.61
N PRO A 157 16.45 12.90 -5.02
CA PRO A 157 15.71 13.88 -4.22
C PRO A 157 14.31 13.41 -3.84
N ALA A 158 13.85 13.83 -2.65
CA ALA A 158 12.56 13.44 -2.06
C ALA A 158 12.39 11.92 -1.82
N ASP A 159 13.51 11.22 -1.63
CA ASP A 159 13.57 9.78 -1.34
C ASP A 159 12.97 8.92 -2.48
N ARG A 160 12.94 9.45 -3.71
CA ARG A 160 12.43 8.73 -4.89
C ARG A 160 13.47 7.75 -5.42
N PRO A 161 13.16 6.47 -5.67
CA PRO A 161 14.07 5.55 -6.35
C PRO A 161 14.60 6.11 -7.68
N LEU A 162 15.89 5.91 -7.97
CA LEU A 162 16.51 6.31 -9.23
C LEU A 162 16.02 5.48 -10.42
N SER A 163 15.63 4.23 -10.16
CA SER A 163 14.95 3.35 -11.10
C SER A 163 13.58 3.03 -10.54
N ASP A 164 12.54 3.20 -11.35
CA ASP A 164 11.17 3.02 -10.89
C ASP A 164 10.95 1.56 -10.44
N VAL A 165 10.45 1.41 -9.21
CA VAL A 165 9.93 0.15 -8.68
C VAL A 165 8.44 0.14 -8.95
N VAL A 166 8.02 -0.68 -9.91
CA VAL A 166 6.67 -0.65 -10.50
C VAL A 166 5.86 -1.81 -9.93
N ILE A 167 4.64 -1.52 -9.49
CA ILE A 167 3.60 -2.52 -9.22
C ILE A 167 2.92 -2.81 -10.56
N GLU A 168 3.24 -3.93 -11.17
CA GLU A 168 2.74 -4.31 -12.49
C GLU A 168 1.26 -4.70 -12.41
N LYS A 169 0.90 -5.41 -11.34
CA LYS A 169 -0.45 -5.91 -11.06
C LYS A 169 -0.62 -6.23 -9.58
N ILE A 170 -1.85 -6.18 -9.07
CA ILE A 170 -2.22 -6.80 -7.79
C ILE A 170 -3.23 -7.93 -8.01
N THR A 171 -2.93 -9.12 -7.49
CA THR A 171 -3.87 -10.25 -7.43
C THR A 171 -4.43 -10.36 -6.02
N VAL A 172 -5.71 -10.71 -5.88
CA VAL A 172 -6.41 -10.81 -4.59
C VAL A 172 -6.99 -12.22 -4.45
N GLU A 173 -6.84 -12.81 -3.26
CA GLU A 173 -7.24 -14.17 -2.93
C GLU A 173 -7.95 -14.22 -1.57
N ASP A 174 -8.80 -15.21 -1.38
CA ASP A 174 -9.52 -15.49 -0.13
C ASP A 174 -8.72 -16.37 0.85
#